data_AF-A0A7X6DQH1-F1
#
_entry.id   AF-A0A7X6DQH1-F1
#
_cell.length_a   1.000
_cell.length_b   1.000
_cell.length_c   1.000
_cell.angle_alpha   90.00
_cell.angle_beta   90.00
_cell.angle_gamma   90.00
#
_symmetry.space_group_name_H-M   'P 1'
#
loop_
_entity.id
_entity.type
_entity.pdbx_description
1 polymer ?
#
loop_
_entity_poly.entity_id
_entity_poly.type
_entity_poly.pdbx_seq_one_letter_code
_entity_poly.pdbx_strand_id
1 'polypeptide(L)' 'MKTSVEIDEKLLAQVKRILGTETLRETIEKSFEEVVHHKALEQSAQLLGKIDLDLSRESIRSQRRKRKASR' A
#
# COMPACT_ATOMS: atom_id res chain seq x y z
N MET A 1 20.26 8.25 -13.15
CA MET A 1 20.62 7.19 -14.11
C MET A 1 19.77 7.38 -15.36
N LYS A 2 20.33 7.22 -16.56
CA LYS A 2 19.58 7.34 -17.83
C LYS A 2 19.43 5.95 -18.43
N THR A 3 18.19 5.57 -18.71
CA THR A 3 17.83 4.26 -19.26
C THR A 3 16.97 4.49 -20.49
N SER A 4 17.23 3.72 -21.56
CA SER A 4 16.37 3.70 -22.75
C SER A 4 15.46 2.47 -22.67
N VAL A 5 14.19 2.66 -22.97
CA VAL A 5 13.16 1.61 -22.94
C VAL A 5 12.21 1.84 -24.11
N GLU A 6 11.81 0.75 -24.77
CA GLU A 6 10.76 0.78 -25.78
C GLU A 6 9.40 0.57 -25.10
N ILE A 7 8.44 1.41 -25.45
CA ILE A 7 7.09 1.41 -24.87
C ILE A 7 6.10 1.61 -26.01
N ASP A 8 5.01 0.83 -25.99
CA ASP A 8 3.88 1.04 -26.91
C ASP A 8 3.26 2.43 -26.68
N GLU A 9 3.20 3.24 -27.73
CA GLU A 9 2.66 4.61 -27.67
C GLU A 9 1.19 4.67 -27.24
N LYS A 10 0.37 3.69 -27.64
CA LYS A 10 -1.05 3.62 -27.26
C LYS A 10 -1.17 3.32 -25.77
N LEU A 11 -0.34 2.41 -25.26
CA LEU A 11 -0.29 2.11 -23.83
C LEU A 11 0.15 3.35 -23.05
N LEU A 12 1.21 4.03 -23.48
CA LEU A 12 1.68 5.27 -22.83
C LEU A 12 0.58 6.34 -22.80
N ALA A 13 -0.16 6.51 -23.90
CA ALA A 13 -1.26 7.48 -23.97
C ALA A 13 -2.40 7.14 -23.00
N GLN A 14 -2.72 5.84 -22.83
CA GLN A 14 -3.72 5.40 -21.86
C GLN A 14 -3.25 5.65 -20.42
N VAL A 15 -2.03 5.26 -20.09
CA VAL A 15 -1.46 5.44 -18.74
C VAL A 15 -1.37 6.92 -18.39
N LYS A 16 -0.96 7.78 -19.34
CA LYS A 16 -0.95 9.24 -19.14
C LYS A 16 -2.32 9.80 -18.75
N ARG A 17 -3.39 9.32 -19.37
CA ARG A 17 -4.76 9.75 -19.03
C ARG A 17 -5.19 9.25 -17.66
N ILE A 18 -4.87 8.00 -17.32
CA ILE A 18 -5.21 7.40 -16.02
C ILE A 18 -4.48 8.13 -14.88
N LEU A 19 -3.18 8.40 -15.05
CA LEU A 19 -2.33 9.03 -14.04
C LEU A 19 -2.36 10.57 -14.07
N GLY A 20 -3.06 11.17 -15.05
CA GLY A 20 -3.13 12.62 -15.24
C GLY A 20 -1.76 13.26 -15.43
N THR A 21 -0.88 12.65 -16.21
CA THR A 21 0.52 13.10 -16.43
C THR A 21 0.73 13.58 -17.85
N GLU A 22 1.63 14.54 -18.05
CA GLU A 22 1.90 15.13 -19.35
C GLU A 22 3.16 14.55 -20.02
N THR A 23 4.19 14.26 -19.22
CA THR A 23 5.50 13.84 -19.71
C THR A 23 5.76 12.35 -19.49
N LEU A 24 6.54 11.71 -20.36
CA LEU A 24 6.91 10.29 -20.20
C LEU A 24 7.59 10.03 -18.84
N ARG A 25 8.47 10.95 -18.44
CA ARG A 25 9.17 10.87 -17.16
C ARG A 25 8.20 10.86 -15.98
N GLU A 26 7.28 11.82 -15.95
CA GLU A 26 6.26 11.91 -14.90
C GLU A 26 5.36 10.67 -14.86
N THR A 27 4.96 10.16 -16.04
CA THR A 27 4.18 8.92 -16.14
C THR A 27 4.93 7.74 -15.52
N ILE A 28 6.22 7.59 -15.82
CA ILE A 28 7.05 6.50 -15.28
C ILE A 28 7.21 6.64 -13.77
N GLU A 29 7.54 7.84 -13.28
CA GLU A 29 7.71 8.11 -11.84
C GLU A 29 6.42 7.79 -11.08
N LYS A 30 5.25 8.33 -11.50
CA LYS A 30 3.97 8.02 -10.87
C LYS A 30 3.56 6.55 -10.99
N SER A 31 3.89 5.89 -12.09
CA SER A 31 3.60 4.45 -12.25
C SER A 31 4.36 3.61 -11.22
N PHE A 32 5.62 3.94 -10.94
CA PHE A 32 6.39 3.25 -9.92
C PHE A 32 5.87 3.53 -8.52
N GLU A 33 5.50 4.78 -8.22
CA GLU A 33 4.87 5.14 -6.96
C GLU A 33 3.58 4.35 -6.73
N GLU A 34 2.73 4.23 -7.75
CA GLU A 34 1.45 3.50 -7.67
C GLU A 34 1.67 2.01 -7.40
N VAL A 35 2.65 1.38 -8.05
CA VAL A 35 2.98 -0.04 -7.80
C VAL A 35 3.46 -0.26 -6.37
N VAL A 36 4.32 0.62 -5.85
CA VAL A 36 4.80 0.53 -4.47
C VAL A 36 3.66 0.77 -3.49
N HIS A 37 2.82 1.76 -3.75
CA HIS A 37 1.66 2.10 -2.92
C HIS A 37 0.65 0.95 -2.88
N HIS A 38 0.31 0.38 -4.04
CA HIS A 38 -0.56 -0.79 -4.14
C HIS A 38 0.02 -1.97 -3.35
N LYS A 39 1.33 -2.20 -3.43
CA LYS A 39 1.96 -3.28 -2.66
C LYS A 39 1.89 -3.06 -1.15
N ALA A 40 2.11 -1.83 -0.70
CA ALA A 40 1.98 -1.47 0.71
C ALA A 40 0.53 -1.66 1.22
N LEU A 41 -0.46 -1.32 0.40
CA LEU A 41 -1.87 -1.57 0.70
C LEU A 41 -2.19 -3.06 0.78
N GLU A 42 -1.72 -3.89 -0.16
CA GLU A 42 -1.87 -5.34 -0.10
C GLU A 42 -1.30 -5.93 1.19
N GLN A 43 -0.08 -5.52 1.57
CA GLN A 43 0.56 -5.98 2.80
C GLN A 43 -0.23 -5.54 4.03
N SER A 44 -0.73 -4.30 4.03
CA SER A 44 -1.56 -3.78 5.12
C SER A 44 -2.87 -4.56 5.25
N ALA A 45 -3.54 -4.86 4.12
CA ALA A 45 -4.74 -5.68 4.11
C ALA A 45 -4.49 -7.11 4.61
N GLN A 46 -3.35 -7.71 4.24
CA GLN A 46 -2.94 -9.03 4.74
C GLN A 46 -2.67 -9.03 6.26
N LEU A 47 -2.09 -7.96 6.80
CA LEU A 47 -1.86 -7.79 8.23
C LEU A 47 -3.17 -7.55 9.00
N LEU A 48 -4.09 -6.75 8.45
CA LEU A 48 -5.42 -6.53 9.03
C LEU A 48 -6.27 -7.81 9.04
N GLY A 49 -6.17 -8.64 8.01
CA GLY A 49 -6.79 -9.98 7.99
C GLY A 49 -6.13 -10.99 8.95
N LYS A 50 -4.95 -10.67 9.50
CA LYS A 50 -4.16 -11.49 10.43
C LYS A 50 -3.90 -10.77 11.76
N ILE A 51 -4.84 -9.95 12.25
CA ILE A 51 -4.79 -9.60 13.67
C ILE A 51 -5.13 -10.87 14.44
N ASP A 52 -4.09 -11.62 14.81
CA ASP A 52 -4.17 -12.75 15.70
C ASP A 52 -4.48 -12.18 17.10
N LEU A 53 -5.76 -11.91 17.33
CA LEU A 53 -6.26 -11.59 18.66
C LEU A 53 -6.06 -12.86 19.47
N ASP A 54 -5.04 -12.86 20.33
CA ASP A 54 -4.93 -13.88 21.37
C ASP A 54 -6.12 -13.71 22.32
N LEU A 55 -7.18 -14.48 22.02
CA LEU A 55 -8.42 -14.56 22.80
C LEU A 55 -8.29 -15.55 23.97
N SER A 56 -7.08 -15.96 24.33
CA SER A 56 -6.85 -16.73 25.55
C SER A 56 -7.44 -15.99 26.76
N ARG A 57 -7.96 -16.75 27.73
CA ARG A 57 -8.58 -16.19 28.94
C ARG A 57 -7.59 -15.32 29.72
N GLU A 58 -6.30 -15.63 29.64
CA GLU A 58 -5.24 -14.88 30.31
C GLU A 58 -4.99 -13.53 29.63
N SER A 59 -4.87 -13.50 28.30
CA SER A 59 -4.75 -12.29 27.50
C SER A 59 -5.92 -11.33 27.73
N ILE A 60 -7.17 -11.84 27.68
CA ILE A 60 -8.39 -11.04 27.93
C ILE A 60 -8.41 -10.47 29.35
N ARG A 61 -7.99 -11.23 30.36
CA ARG A 61 -7.92 -10.76 31.76
C ARG A 61 -6.90 -9.64 31.93
N SER A 62 -5.74 -9.74 31.27
CA SER A 62 -4.69 -8.73 31.34
C SER A 62 -5.10 -7.40 30.69
N GLN A 63 -5.78 -7.44 29.53
CA GLN A 63 -6.29 -6.24 28.85
C GLN A 63 -7.36 -5.52 29.67
N ARG A 64 -8.26 -6.26 30.33
CA ARG A 64 -9.29 -5.69 31.22
C ARG A 64 -8.70 -5.00 32.44
N ARG A 65 -7.59 -5.51 32.99
CA ARG A 65 -6.88 -4.88 34.11
C ARG A 65 -6.20 -3.58 33.67
N LYS A 66 -5.53 -3.57 32.51
CA LYS A 66 -4.91 -2.35 31.95
C LYS A 66 -5.94 -1.22 31.73
N ARG A 67 -7.13 -1.53 31.25
CA ARG A 67 -8.22 -0.55 31.06
C ARG A 67 -8.78 0.02 32.37
N LYS A 68 -8.76 -0.75 33.47
CA LYS A 68 -9.20 -0.28 34.79
C LYS A 68 -8.16 0.56 35.54
N ALA A 69 -6.88 0.46 35.18
CA ALA A 69 -5.81 1.25 35.78
C ALA A 69 -5.60 2.62 35.11
N SER A 70 -6.21 2.84 33.94
CA SER A 70 -6.11 4.07 33.15
C SER A 70 -7.32 4.99 33.31
N ARG A 71 -8.19 4.72 34.28
CA ARG A 71 -9.42 5.47 34.57
C ARG A 71 -9.47 5.76 36.07
#